data_AF-A0AA88Y9W4-F1
#
_entry.id   AF-A0AA88Y9W4-F1
#
_cell.length_a   1.000
_cell.length_b   1.000
_cell.length_c   1.000
_cell.angle_alpha   90.00
_cell.angle_beta   90.00
_cell.angle_gamma   90.00
#
_symmetry.space_group_name_H-M   'P 1'
#
loop_
_entity.id
_entity.type
_entity.pdbx_description
1 polymer ?
#
loop_
_entity_poly.entity_id
_entity_poly.type
_entity_poly.pdbx_seq_one_letter_code
_entity_poly.pdbx_strand_id
1 'polypeptide(L)' 'ESSDCSSYISRSVELCWYMCIQDPPVILEFNATHGQVFDDKIYRHFTKSGKTIDYMVWPVMYLHSNGPLLQKGVVQPI' A
#
# COMPACT_ATOMS: atom_id res chain seq x y z
N GLU A 1 -1.74 -21.70 24.45
CA GLU A 1 -2.53 -21.78 23.20
C GLU A 1 -2.03 -20.71 22.27
N SER A 2 -1.48 -21.11 21.12
CA SER A 2 -1.00 -20.18 20.10
C SER A 2 -2.19 -19.39 19.58
N SER A 3 -2.17 -18.07 19.65
CA SER A 3 -3.21 -17.23 19.04
C SER A 3 -3.16 -17.45 17.53
N ASP A 4 -4.04 -18.30 17.01
CA ASP A 4 -4.08 -18.61 15.59
C ASP A 4 -4.56 -17.38 14.81
N CYS A 5 -3.66 -16.76 14.04
CA CYS A 5 -3.97 -15.60 13.19
C CYS A 5 -4.84 -15.97 11.97
N SER A 6 -5.30 -17.22 11.84
CA SER A 6 -6.09 -17.71 10.70
C SER A 6 -7.33 -16.88 10.40
N SER A 7 -8.05 -16.39 11.43
CA SER A 7 -9.22 -15.53 11.22
C SER A 7 -8.84 -14.20 10.56
N TYR A 8 -7.75 -13.58 11.04
CA TYR A 8 -7.21 -12.35 10.47
C TYR A 8 -6.76 -12.55 9.02
N ILE A 9 -5.98 -13.60 8.76
CA ILE A 9 -5.49 -13.94 7.41
C ILE A 9 -6.67 -14.15 6.46
N SER A 10 -7.67 -14.93 6.87
CA SER A 10 -8.85 -15.22 6.04
C SER A 10 -9.58 -13.93 5.66
N ARG A 11 -9.78 -13.03 6.63
CA ARG A 11 -10.46 -11.76 6.38
C ARG A 11 -9.64 -10.81 5.50
N SER A 12 -8.31 -10.81 5.63
CA SER A 12 -7.42 -10.03 4.76
C SER A 12 -7.46 -10.53 3.32
N VAL A 13 -7.42 -11.85 3.10
CA VAL A 13 -7.54 -12.45 1.76
C VAL A 13 -8.90 -12.13 1.14
N GLU A 14 -9.98 -12.24 1.91
CA GLU A 14 -11.33 -11.89 1.46
C GLU A 14 -11.43 -10.42 1.05
N LEU A 15 -10.84 -9.50 1.81
CA LEU A 15 -10.80 -8.09 1.44
C LEU A 15 -10.02 -7.86 0.14
N CYS A 16 -8.86 -8.50 -0.02
CA CYS A 16 -8.10 -8.45 -1.27
C CYS A 16 -8.91 -9.00 -2.45
N TRP A 17 -9.68 -10.06 -2.23
CA TRP A 17 -10.58 -10.59 -3.24
C TRP A 17 -11.66 -9.56 -3.65
N TYR A 18 -12.33 -8.92 -2.68
CA TYR A 18 -13.30 -7.86 -2.97
C TYR A 18 -12.69 -6.70 -3.77
N MET A 19 -11.47 -6.29 -3.45
CA MET A 19 -10.74 -5.27 -4.20
C MET A 19 -10.54 -5.65 -5.68
N CYS A 20 -10.30 -6.93 -5.96
CA CYS A 20 -10.09 -7.43 -7.32
C CYS A 20 -11.37 -7.62 -8.13
N ILE A 21 -12.48 -8.05 -7.51
CA ILE A 21 -13.73 -8.36 -8.22
C ILE A 21 -14.66 -7.15 -8.40
N GLN A 22 -14.40 -6.05 -7.70
CA GLN A 22 -15.15 -4.81 -7.89
C GLN A 22 -14.98 -4.32 -9.34
N ASP A 23 -16.02 -3.70 -9.91
CA ASP A 23 -15.96 -3.07 -11.23
C ASP A 23 -16.20 -1.55 -11.11
N PRO A 24 -15.19 -0.70 -11.35
CA PRO A 24 -13.82 -1.05 -11.74
C PRO A 24 -12.97 -1.61 -10.56
N PRO A 25 -11.94 -2.44 -10.82
CA PRO A 25 -11.09 -3.02 -9.78
C PRO A 25 -10.22 -1.96 -9.09
N VAL A 26 -10.00 -2.14 -7.79
CA VAL A 26 -9.03 -1.34 -7.02
C VAL A 26 -7.62 -1.69 -7.45
N ILE A 27 -6.75 -0.68 -7.58
CA ILE A 27 -5.36 -0.86 -8.03
C ILE A 27 -4.40 -0.67 -6.86
N LEU A 28 -3.53 -1.66 -6.65
CA LEU A 28 -2.40 -1.61 -5.73
C LEU A 28 -1.12 -1.38 -6.55
N GLU A 29 -0.47 -0.24 -6.35
CA GLU A 29 0.75 0.14 -7.06
C GLU A 29 2.00 -0.06 -6.20
N PHE A 30 2.90 -0.92 -6.67
CA PHE A 30 4.11 -1.37 -5.96
C PHE A 30 5.39 -0.72 -6.51
N ASN A 31 5.30 0.51 -7.02
CA ASN A 31 6.36 1.18 -7.80
C ASN A 31 7.40 1.96 -6.97
N ALA A 32 7.28 1.96 -5.64
CA ALA A 32 8.24 2.60 -4.75
C ALA A 32 9.58 1.82 -4.75
N THR A 33 10.62 2.43 -5.29
CA THR A 33 11.97 1.84 -5.35
C THR A 33 12.98 2.62 -4.52
N HIS A 34 13.98 1.92 -4.00
CA HIS A 34 15.13 2.53 -3.33
C HIS A 34 15.76 3.63 -4.20
N GLY A 35 16.10 4.76 -3.60
CA GLY A 35 16.74 5.89 -4.30
C GLY A 35 15.76 6.88 -4.96
N GLN A 36 14.47 6.56 -5.06
CA GLN A 36 13.47 7.51 -5.58
C GLN A 36 13.26 8.67 -4.62
N VAL A 37 13.00 9.86 -5.17
CA VAL A 37 12.61 11.03 -4.37
C VAL A 37 11.25 10.76 -3.72
N PHE A 38 11.16 11.06 -2.42
CA PHE A 38 9.91 10.97 -1.68
C PHE A 38 8.89 11.98 -2.21
N ASP A 39 7.74 11.48 -2.67
CA ASP A 39 6.58 12.28 -3.06
C ASP A 39 5.51 12.24 -1.96
N ASP A 40 5.36 13.36 -1.26
CA ASP A 40 4.43 13.51 -0.15
C ASP A 40 2.96 13.50 -0.60
N LYS A 41 2.67 13.60 -1.90
CA LYS A 41 1.30 13.53 -2.44
C LYS A 41 0.76 12.10 -2.43
N ILE A 42 1.61 11.12 -2.71
CA ILE A 42 1.20 9.71 -2.85
C ILE A 42 1.77 8.81 -1.75
N TYR A 43 2.76 9.27 -0.99
CA TYR A 43 3.36 8.51 0.11
C TYR A 43 3.23 9.19 1.48
N ARG A 44 3.31 8.37 2.53
CA ARG A 44 3.53 8.77 3.92
C ARG A 44 4.77 8.07 4.48
N HIS A 45 5.42 8.72 5.43
CA HIS A 45 6.55 8.14 6.17
C HIS A 45 6.08 6.99 7.07
N PHE A 46 6.88 5.93 7.14
CA PHE A 46 6.67 4.82 8.08
C PHE A 46 7.17 5.17 9.47
N THR A 47 8.48 5.08 9.73
CA THR A 47 9.06 5.35 11.07
C THR A 47 10.10 6.48 11.09
N LYS A 48 10.67 6.85 9.94
CA LYS A 48 11.63 7.96 9.83
C LYS A 48 11.17 8.94 8.77
N SER A 49 11.72 10.15 8.83
CA SER A 49 11.59 11.14 7.76
C SER A 49 12.88 11.17 6.95
N GLY A 50 12.77 11.51 5.67
CA GLY A 50 13.88 11.58 4.73
C GLY A 50 13.38 12.13 3.40
N LYS A 51 14.28 12.26 2.42
CA LYS A 51 13.93 12.80 1.10
C LYS A 51 13.95 11.73 0.01
N THR A 52 14.47 10.56 0.34
CA THR A 52 14.66 9.47 -0.60
C THR A 52 14.05 8.21 -0.01
N ILE A 53 13.42 7.40 -0.86
CA ILE A 53 12.85 6.12 -0.46
C ILE A 53 13.99 5.13 -0.23
N ASP A 54 13.94 4.42 0.91
CA ASP A 54 14.75 3.24 1.16
C ASP A 54 14.02 1.98 0.68
N TYR A 55 12.81 1.76 1.20
CA TYR A 55 11.94 0.66 0.79
C TYR A 55 10.46 0.98 1.01
N MET A 56 9.61 0.22 0.32
CA MET A 56 8.17 0.26 0.46
C MET A 56 7.68 -0.62 1.60
N VAL A 57 6.76 -0.10 2.41
CA VAL A 57 6.07 -0.82 3.49
C VAL A 57 4.65 -1.20 3.07
N TRP A 58 3.97 -0.31 2.35
CA TRP A 58 2.63 -0.54 1.81
C TRP A 58 2.46 0.16 0.45
N PRO A 59 1.86 -0.48 -0.57
CA PRO A 59 1.62 0.11 -1.88
C PRO A 59 0.70 1.32 -1.84
N VAL A 60 0.80 2.15 -2.88
CA VAL A 60 -0.20 3.20 -3.15
C VAL A 60 -1.48 2.52 -3.65
N MET A 61 -2.64 2.98 -3.19
CA MET A 61 -3.93 2.41 -3.62
C MET A 61 -4.74 3.44 -4.39
N TYR A 62 -5.26 3.06 -5.55
CA TYR A 62 -6.16 3.86 -6.36
C TYR A 62 -7.53 3.19 -6.45
N LEU A 63 -8.60 3.99 -6.49
CA LEU A 63 -9.97 3.46 -6.58
C LEU A 63 -10.18 2.62 -7.83
N HIS A 64 -9.49 2.97 -8.93
CA HIS A 64 -9.38 2.21 -10.16
C HIS A 64 -8.17 2.68 -10.98
N SER A 65 -7.92 2.04 -12.12
CA SER A 65 -6.86 2.46 -13.05
C SER A 65 -7.05 3.91 -13.48
N ASN A 66 -5.98 4.72 -13.35
CA ASN A 66 -5.97 6.18 -13.56
C ASN A 66 -7.02 6.94 -12.73
N GLY A 67 -7.53 6.32 -11.66
CA GLY A 67 -8.54 6.88 -10.79
C GLY A 67 -7.96 7.75 -9.66
N PRO A 68 -8.84 8.28 -8.80
CA PRO A 68 -8.41 9.02 -7.62
C PRO A 68 -7.63 8.12 -6.66
N LEU A 69 -6.70 8.74 -5.94
CA LEU A 69 -5.98 8.12 -4.84
C LEU A 69 -6.98 7.68 -3.76
N LEU A 70 -7.03 6.38 -3.50
CA LEU A 70 -7.83 5.80 -2.43
C LEU A 70 -7.06 5.87 -1.11
N GLN A 71 -5.78 5.50 -1.12
CA GLN A 71 -4.91 5.56 0.04
C GLN A 71 -3.46 5.82 -0.37
N LYS A 72 -2.79 6.72 0.36
CA LYS A 72 -1.33 6.91 0.23
C LYS A 72 -0.59 5.62 0.57
N GLY A 73 0.45 5.32 -0.20
CA GLY A 73 1.41 4.29 0.15
C GLY A 73 2.20 4.67 1.39
N VAL A 74 2.84 3.67 2.00
CA VAL A 74 3.72 3.86 3.15
C VAL A 74 5.12 3.42 2.76
N VAL A 75 6.09 4.31 2.95
CA VAL A 75 7.49 4.05 2.61
C VAL A 75 8.37 4.38 3.80
N GLN A 76 9.49 3.67 3.91
CA GLN A 76 10.57 4.03 4.81
C GLN A 76 11.54 4.94 4.06
N PRO A 77 11.71 6.21 4.46
CA PRO A 77 12.69 7.10 3.87
C PRO A 77 14.04 7.02 4.57
N ILE A 78 15.06 7.51 3.86
CA ILE A 78 16.43 7.80 4.31
C ILE A 78 16.85 9.23 3.95
#